data_AF-A0A1A8AKR8-F1
#
_entry.id   AF-A0A1A8AKR8-F1
#
_cell.length_a   1.000
_cell.length_b   1.000
_cell.length_c   1.000
_cell.angle_alpha   90.00
_cell.angle_beta   90.00
_cell.angle_gamma   90.00
#
_symmetry.space_group_name_H-M   'P 1'
#
loop_
_entity.id
_entity.type
_entity.pdbx_description
1 polymer ?
#
loop_
_entity_poly.entity_id
_entity_poly.type
_entity_poly.pdbx_seq_one_letter_code
_entity_poly.pdbx_strand_id
1 'polypeptide(L)'
;MNMCSYVFLETMTEQNTEAKLKSLLKLERIQLWNPPYTEDDNQPGLQHLQELAERYAPLLRLPVVVVGGALESIRGQAVKRGKGNKTFRETSVATLELLLPRENKKDPKKKTYLETRLDVPLQQVADRISEDFGLKHIKLILNGRTLRLDQCLDEQGVKNHSKVMVLKVNDAEQLNKEEEEKKNQSESLQRTQKGFQILSERDGSEDPETMPFLEIADQKGNPLKIPQEEKKALILAMGFHEKGRSLMKRRLYDAALCHLLQADQNFSQCGSALLSSVDNYAVLQLDIVWCYQALEALSCLEDGRSRLQRAEDGFLRCYGEQQQRLLMIKGTSGREEVLFLRLHLLQALLCYLEGDDVQARQLLSKVESLFGRLCPTSEDMAQLMSLGFSEREARLGLRACHGDLQQAEVHISNRRQERQELMQRERQKRRTRVEAITTLTEFGFSRRDAARALHCTDGDMDKAYAILLDSSQTTIIPEESVSPEKVEQLLYLGFERDSAEEALRLTGGEVQSATQLLLDNQGVLSPPSASPTSEDTSTSSMSSTSAEDNKLINEVLEDIPRHEEDYLDLTLEEESELITALKTYLS
;
A
#
# COMPACT_ATOMS: atom_id res chain seq x y z
N MET A 1 -30.83 -7.44 12.35
CA MET A 1 -30.42 -7.21 10.95
C MET A 1 -30.91 -5.83 10.54
N ASN A 2 -30.00 -4.90 10.25
CA ASN A 2 -30.37 -3.56 9.79
C ASN A 2 -30.90 -3.60 8.35
N MET A 3 -31.77 -2.64 7.99
CA MET A 3 -32.33 -2.48 6.63
C MET A 3 -31.23 -2.38 5.56
N CYS A 4 -30.03 -1.89 5.93
CA CYS A 4 -28.85 -1.83 5.07
C CYS A 4 -28.25 -3.21 4.72
N SER A 5 -28.31 -4.20 5.61
CA SER A 5 -27.80 -5.55 5.30
C SER A 5 -28.65 -6.18 4.19
N TYR A 6 -29.98 -6.02 4.24
CA TYR A 6 -30.93 -6.60 3.29
C TYR A 6 -30.71 -6.16 1.83
N VAL A 7 -30.36 -4.90 1.59
CA VAL A 7 -30.14 -4.36 0.23
C VAL A 7 -28.86 -4.92 -0.40
N PHE A 8 -27.81 -5.09 0.40
CA PHE A 8 -26.58 -5.75 -0.06
C PHE A 8 -26.83 -7.23 -0.37
N LEU A 9 -27.61 -7.91 0.49
CA LEU A 9 -28.04 -9.30 0.29
C LEU A 9 -28.73 -9.50 -1.08
N GLU A 10 -29.69 -8.63 -1.44
CA GLU A 10 -30.38 -8.74 -2.74
C GLU A 10 -29.42 -8.52 -3.93
N THR A 11 -28.52 -7.54 -3.84
CA THR A 11 -27.63 -7.20 -4.95
C THR A 11 -26.68 -8.35 -5.33
N MET A 12 -26.15 -9.08 -4.34
CA MET A 12 -25.29 -10.24 -4.60
C MET A 12 -26.05 -11.40 -5.26
N THR A 13 -27.28 -11.66 -4.82
CA THR A 13 -28.13 -12.72 -5.39
C THR A 13 -28.52 -12.43 -6.84
N GLU A 14 -28.79 -11.17 -7.17
CA GLU A 14 -29.05 -10.72 -8.54
C GLU A 14 -27.82 -10.93 -9.44
N GLN A 15 -26.62 -10.58 -8.96
CA GLN A 15 -25.37 -10.79 -9.71
C GLN A 15 -25.08 -12.28 -9.97
N ASN A 16 -25.23 -13.14 -8.96
CA ASN A 16 -25.09 -14.60 -9.12
C ASN A 16 -26.09 -15.14 -10.16
N THR A 17 -27.36 -14.71 -10.08
CA THR A 17 -28.41 -15.11 -11.01
C THR A 17 -28.08 -14.67 -12.44
N GLU A 18 -27.65 -13.41 -12.61
CA GLU A 18 -27.21 -12.91 -13.92
C GLU A 18 -26.02 -13.70 -14.47
N ALA A 19 -25.05 -14.06 -13.64
CA ALA A 19 -23.86 -14.81 -14.06
C ALA A 19 -24.24 -16.22 -14.55
N LYS A 20 -25.10 -16.94 -13.80
CA LYS A 20 -25.65 -18.24 -14.21
C LYS A 20 -26.39 -18.15 -15.54
N LEU A 21 -27.25 -17.15 -15.70
CA LEU A 21 -27.99 -16.93 -16.94
C LEU A 21 -27.06 -16.61 -18.11
N LYS A 22 -26.05 -15.74 -17.91
CA LYS A 22 -25.03 -15.45 -18.93
C LYS A 22 -24.30 -16.72 -19.37
N SER A 23 -24.01 -17.65 -18.46
CA SER A 23 -23.42 -18.94 -18.78
C SER A 23 -24.34 -19.82 -19.66
N LEU A 24 -25.62 -19.94 -19.28
CA LEU A 24 -26.63 -20.68 -20.06
C LEU A 24 -26.84 -20.07 -21.45
N LEU A 25 -27.01 -18.76 -21.53
CA LEU A 25 -27.16 -18.03 -22.79
C LEU A 25 -25.94 -18.26 -23.70
N LYS A 26 -24.72 -18.26 -23.13
CA LYS A 26 -23.48 -18.52 -23.88
C LYS A 26 -23.44 -19.96 -24.40
N LEU A 27 -23.84 -20.94 -23.58
CA LEU A 27 -23.88 -22.36 -23.97
C LEU A 27 -24.82 -22.57 -25.16
N GLU A 28 -25.98 -21.91 -25.14
CA GLU A 28 -26.99 -22.00 -26.20
C GLU A 28 -26.79 -20.99 -27.33
N ARG A 29 -25.76 -20.15 -27.25
CA ARG A 29 -25.43 -19.07 -28.21
C ARG A 29 -26.58 -18.07 -28.42
N ILE A 30 -27.37 -17.82 -27.39
CA ILE A 30 -28.48 -16.88 -27.41
C ILE A 30 -27.96 -15.45 -27.18
N GLN A 31 -28.39 -14.53 -28.06
CA GLN A 31 -28.06 -13.11 -27.98
C GLN A 31 -29.33 -12.31 -27.70
N LEU A 32 -29.53 -11.90 -26.44
CA LEU A 32 -30.76 -11.22 -26.02
C LEU A 32 -31.00 -9.86 -26.70
N TRP A 33 -29.94 -9.21 -27.21
CA TRP A 33 -30.04 -7.92 -27.89
C TRP A 33 -30.49 -8.03 -29.36
N ASN A 34 -30.75 -9.24 -29.86
CA ASN A 34 -31.26 -9.48 -31.20
C ASN A 34 -32.71 -9.99 -31.16
N PRO A 35 -33.44 -9.95 -32.29
CA PRO A 35 -34.69 -10.67 -32.43
C PRO A 35 -34.53 -12.17 -32.15
N PRO A 36 -35.53 -12.84 -31.54
CA PRO A 36 -36.85 -12.31 -31.17
C PRO A 36 -36.93 -11.72 -29.74
N TYR A 37 -35.80 -11.59 -29.03
CA TYR A 37 -35.77 -11.14 -27.63
C TYR A 37 -35.75 -9.62 -27.46
N THR A 38 -35.29 -8.91 -28.49
CA THR A 38 -35.35 -7.45 -28.59
C THR A 38 -36.00 -7.06 -29.92
N GLU A 39 -37.01 -6.19 -29.84
CA GLU A 39 -37.73 -5.64 -30.99
C GLU A 39 -36.97 -4.47 -31.63
N ASP A 40 -37.38 -4.03 -32.83
CA ASP A 40 -36.68 -2.99 -33.61
C ASP A 40 -36.56 -1.64 -32.89
N ASP A 41 -37.47 -1.34 -31.97
CA ASP A 41 -37.47 -0.14 -31.13
C ASP A 41 -36.64 -0.29 -29.84
N ASN A 42 -35.95 -1.43 -29.68
CA ASN A 42 -35.23 -1.89 -28.49
C ASN A 42 -36.12 -2.29 -27.29
N GLN A 43 -37.42 -2.46 -27.48
CA GLN A 43 -38.30 -2.98 -26.45
C GLN A 43 -38.09 -4.49 -26.24
N PRO A 44 -38.44 -5.01 -25.04
CA PRO A 44 -38.33 -6.43 -24.76
C PRO A 44 -39.35 -7.23 -25.56
N GLY A 45 -38.90 -8.29 -26.24
CA GLY A 45 -39.77 -9.30 -26.83
C GLY A 45 -40.38 -10.17 -25.73
N LEU A 46 -41.41 -9.64 -25.04
CA LEU A 46 -41.94 -10.16 -23.78
C LEU A 46 -42.26 -11.65 -23.82
N GLN A 47 -42.88 -12.13 -24.90
CA GLN A 47 -43.24 -13.54 -25.05
C GLN A 47 -42.01 -14.45 -25.07
N HIS A 48 -41.01 -14.13 -25.88
CA HIS A 48 -39.81 -14.96 -26.02
C HIS A 48 -38.91 -14.90 -24.77
N LEU A 49 -38.90 -13.77 -24.06
CA LEU A 49 -38.23 -13.67 -22.76
C LEU A 49 -38.96 -14.50 -21.69
N GLN A 50 -40.28 -14.51 -21.69
CA GLN A 50 -41.08 -15.32 -20.78
C GLN A 50 -40.87 -16.82 -21.03
N GLU A 51 -40.90 -17.26 -22.29
CA GLU A 51 -40.61 -18.66 -22.67
C GLU A 51 -39.19 -19.08 -22.24
N LEU A 52 -38.21 -18.18 -22.40
CA LEU A 52 -36.83 -18.43 -21.95
C LEU A 52 -36.73 -18.50 -20.43
N ALA A 53 -37.46 -17.64 -19.72
CA ALA A 53 -37.52 -17.64 -18.26
C ALA A 53 -38.14 -18.94 -17.71
N GLU A 54 -39.24 -19.40 -18.30
CA GLU A 54 -39.89 -20.67 -17.95
C GLU A 54 -38.97 -21.87 -18.18
N ARG A 55 -38.15 -21.82 -19.23
CA ARG A 55 -37.17 -22.87 -19.54
C ARG A 55 -35.97 -22.89 -18.59
N TYR A 56 -35.47 -21.72 -18.19
CA TYR A 56 -34.27 -21.62 -17.33
C TYR A 56 -34.59 -21.67 -15.82
N ALA A 57 -35.78 -21.26 -15.39
CA ALA A 57 -36.23 -21.35 -14.01
C ALA A 57 -36.02 -22.72 -13.33
N PRO A 58 -36.43 -23.87 -13.92
CA PRO A 58 -36.22 -25.17 -13.30
C PRO A 58 -34.74 -25.58 -13.25
N LEU A 59 -33.92 -25.15 -14.21
CA LEU A 59 -32.49 -25.43 -14.24
C LEU A 59 -31.75 -24.70 -13.11
N LEU A 60 -32.15 -23.46 -12.84
CA LEU A 60 -31.57 -22.62 -11.79
C LEU A 60 -32.22 -22.81 -10.43
N ARG A 61 -33.37 -23.52 -10.37
CA ARG A 61 -34.22 -23.66 -9.18
C ARG A 61 -34.68 -22.32 -8.62
N LEU A 62 -35.01 -21.38 -9.50
CA LEU A 62 -35.48 -20.04 -9.16
C LEU A 62 -36.88 -19.78 -9.70
N PRO A 63 -37.68 -18.89 -9.06
CA PRO A 63 -38.97 -18.50 -9.59
C PRO A 63 -38.86 -17.87 -10.99
N VAL A 64 -39.81 -18.18 -11.87
CA VAL A 64 -39.85 -17.65 -13.25
C VAL A 64 -39.78 -16.13 -13.28
N VAL A 65 -40.44 -15.45 -12.33
CA VAL A 65 -40.44 -13.98 -12.22
C VAL A 65 -39.02 -13.43 -11.96
N VAL A 66 -38.25 -14.09 -11.09
CA VAL A 66 -36.87 -13.70 -10.77
C VAL A 66 -35.98 -13.90 -11.99
N VAL A 67 -36.11 -15.05 -12.67
CA VAL A 67 -35.35 -15.33 -13.89
C VAL A 67 -35.71 -14.37 -15.02
N GLY A 68 -37.00 -14.07 -15.22
CA GLY A 68 -37.47 -13.13 -16.22
C GLY A 68 -36.94 -11.72 -15.98
N GLY A 69 -37.00 -11.24 -14.73
CA GLY A 69 -36.41 -9.95 -14.34
C GLY A 69 -34.90 -9.89 -14.59
N ALA A 70 -34.17 -10.96 -14.27
CA ALA A 70 -32.73 -11.04 -14.51
C ALA A 70 -32.40 -11.11 -16.02
N LEU A 71 -33.15 -11.87 -16.82
CA LEU A 71 -33.01 -11.89 -18.29
C LEU A 71 -33.25 -10.51 -18.89
N GLU A 72 -34.27 -9.79 -18.42
CA GLU A 72 -34.54 -8.42 -18.85
C GLU A 72 -33.43 -7.45 -18.45
N SER A 73 -32.87 -7.58 -17.24
CA SER A 73 -31.69 -6.82 -16.82
C SER A 73 -30.51 -7.07 -17.77
N ILE A 74 -30.19 -8.33 -18.09
CA ILE A 74 -29.11 -8.68 -19.01
C ILE A 74 -29.35 -8.10 -20.40
N ARG A 75 -30.57 -8.24 -20.93
CA ARG A 75 -30.97 -7.68 -22.23
C ARG A 75 -30.80 -6.17 -22.24
N GLY A 76 -31.38 -5.46 -21.26
CA GLY A 76 -31.31 -4.01 -21.14
C GLY A 76 -29.86 -3.52 -21.06
N GLN A 77 -29.00 -4.21 -20.30
CA GLN A 77 -27.57 -3.93 -20.25
C GLN A 77 -26.89 -4.13 -21.61
N ALA A 78 -27.19 -5.21 -22.33
CA ALA A 78 -26.61 -5.49 -23.64
C ALA A 78 -27.04 -4.48 -24.71
N VAL A 79 -28.32 -4.11 -24.74
CA VAL A 79 -28.87 -3.06 -25.62
C VAL A 79 -28.20 -1.72 -25.33
N LYS A 80 -28.11 -1.33 -24.05
CA LYS A 80 -27.44 -0.09 -23.64
C LYS A 80 -25.97 -0.08 -24.05
N ARG A 81 -25.28 -1.21 -23.87
CA ARG A 81 -23.88 -1.39 -24.31
C ARG A 81 -23.75 -1.26 -25.83
N GLY A 82 -24.70 -1.82 -26.58
CA GLY A 82 -24.79 -1.66 -28.04
C GLY A 82 -24.94 -0.20 -28.47
N LYS A 83 -25.83 0.54 -27.82
CA LYS A 83 -26.00 2.00 -28.03
C LYS A 83 -24.71 2.76 -27.72
N GLY A 84 -24.09 2.50 -26.56
CA GLY A 84 -22.79 3.12 -26.21
C GLY A 84 -21.66 2.77 -27.18
N ASN A 85 -21.65 1.56 -27.75
CA ASN A 85 -20.69 1.18 -28.81
C ASN A 85 -20.93 1.93 -30.12
N LYS A 86 -22.18 2.28 -30.44
CA LYS A 86 -22.52 3.08 -31.62
C LYS A 86 -22.10 4.53 -31.39
N THR A 87 -22.49 5.12 -30.26
CA THR A 87 -22.10 6.48 -29.86
C THR A 87 -20.58 6.65 -29.85
N PHE A 88 -19.84 5.70 -29.27
CA PHE A 88 -18.38 5.76 -29.25
C PHE A 88 -17.75 5.72 -30.64
N ARG A 89 -18.31 4.92 -31.56
CA ARG A 89 -17.83 4.85 -32.95
C ARG A 89 -18.13 6.12 -33.74
N GLU A 90 -19.28 6.75 -33.49
CA GLU A 90 -19.75 7.92 -34.24
C GLU A 90 -19.21 9.24 -33.69
N THR A 91 -18.96 9.33 -32.38
CA THR A 91 -18.68 10.61 -31.69
C THR A 91 -17.44 10.57 -30.79
N SER A 92 -16.78 9.43 -30.65
CA SER A 92 -15.65 9.21 -29.73
C SER A 92 -15.99 9.44 -28.24
N VAL A 93 -17.27 9.46 -27.88
CA VAL A 93 -17.74 9.53 -26.49
C VAL A 93 -17.89 8.12 -25.92
N ALA A 94 -17.10 7.81 -24.90
CA ALA A 94 -17.12 6.53 -24.19
C ALA A 94 -18.17 6.54 -23.09
N THR A 95 -18.78 5.38 -22.84
CA THR A 95 -19.67 5.14 -21.71
C THR A 95 -18.89 4.41 -20.62
N LEU A 96 -18.72 5.03 -19.46
CA LEU A 96 -18.06 4.43 -18.29
C LEU A 96 -19.13 3.93 -17.30
N GLU A 97 -18.91 2.78 -16.67
CA GLU A 97 -19.74 2.30 -15.55
C GLU A 97 -19.08 2.76 -14.24
N LEU A 98 -19.80 3.56 -13.44
CA LEU A 98 -19.31 4.08 -12.17
C LEU A 98 -19.81 3.22 -11.01
N LEU A 99 -18.89 2.72 -10.18
CA LEU A 99 -19.24 2.24 -8.84
C LEU A 99 -19.12 3.38 -7.85
N LEU A 100 -20.26 3.91 -7.45
CA LEU A 100 -20.33 4.92 -6.40
C LEU A 100 -20.27 4.26 -5.02
N PRO A 101 -19.77 4.98 -4.00
CA PRO A 101 -19.93 4.62 -2.60
C PRO A 101 -21.40 4.35 -2.26
N ARG A 102 -21.64 3.43 -1.31
CA ARG A 102 -23.00 2.98 -0.95
C ARG A 102 -23.96 4.14 -0.65
N GLU A 103 -23.49 5.12 0.12
CA GLU A 103 -24.27 6.30 0.56
C GLU A 103 -24.70 7.22 -0.60
N ASN A 104 -24.00 7.15 -1.74
CA ASN A 104 -24.21 8.07 -2.87
C ASN A 104 -24.99 7.42 -4.02
N LYS A 105 -25.37 6.14 -3.90
CA LYS A 105 -26.24 5.48 -4.87
C LYS A 105 -27.68 5.93 -4.64
N LYS A 106 -28.27 6.61 -5.64
CA LYS A 106 -29.70 6.97 -5.64
C LYS A 106 -30.61 5.74 -5.63
N ASP A 107 -30.19 4.68 -6.32
CA ASP A 107 -30.84 3.38 -6.34
C ASP A 107 -29.74 2.30 -6.30
N PRO A 108 -29.71 1.44 -5.27
CA PRO A 108 -28.69 0.40 -5.13
C PRO A 108 -28.72 -0.63 -6.28
N LYS A 109 -29.87 -0.83 -6.93
CA LYS A 109 -30.05 -1.79 -8.01
C LYS A 109 -29.65 -1.24 -9.39
N LYS A 110 -29.64 0.08 -9.54
CA LYS A 110 -29.38 0.73 -10.83
C LYS A 110 -27.90 1.03 -11.02
N LYS A 111 -27.31 0.44 -12.06
CA LYS A 111 -25.95 0.78 -12.50
C LYS A 111 -25.87 2.25 -12.93
N THR A 112 -24.83 2.92 -12.45
CA THR A 112 -24.55 4.32 -12.79
C THR A 112 -23.58 4.39 -13.95
N TYR A 113 -23.84 5.28 -14.90
CA TYR A 113 -23.00 5.44 -16.08
C TYR A 113 -22.67 6.91 -16.33
N LEU A 114 -21.48 7.16 -16.85
CA LEU A 114 -21.02 8.48 -17.25
C LEU A 114 -20.55 8.45 -18.70
N GLU A 115 -21.03 9.38 -19.51
CA GLU A 115 -20.58 9.54 -20.88
C GLU A 115 -19.53 10.66 -20.95
N THR A 116 -18.33 10.32 -21.42
CA THR A 116 -17.22 11.25 -21.54
C THR A 116 -16.30 10.85 -22.68
N ARG A 117 -15.58 11.81 -23.26
CA ARG A 117 -14.47 11.48 -24.17
C ARG A 117 -13.30 10.91 -23.36
N LEU A 118 -12.42 10.17 -24.01
CA LEU A 118 -11.26 9.55 -23.35
C LEU A 118 -9.98 10.42 -23.41
N ASP A 119 -9.95 11.42 -24.29
CA ASP A 119 -8.84 12.37 -24.48
C ASP A 119 -8.90 13.56 -23.52
N VAL A 120 -9.77 13.52 -22.52
CA VAL A 120 -9.90 14.58 -21.51
C VAL A 120 -9.08 14.24 -20.26
N PRO A 121 -8.54 15.25 -19.56
CA PRO A 121 -7.91 15.06 -18.27
C PRO A 121 -8.86 14.43 -17.26
N LEU A 122 -8.36 13.51 -16.43
CA LEU A 122 -9.13 12.87 -15.37
C LEU A 122 -9.77 13.89 -14.41
N GLN A 123 -9.12 15.03 -14.16
CA GLN A 123 -9.66 16.09 -13.30
C GLN A 123 -11.06 16.53 -13.74
N GLN A 124 -11.29 16.76 -15.04
CA GLN A 124 -12.60 17.20 -15.55
C GLN A 124 -13.69 16.16 -15.30
N VAL A 125 -13.34 14.88 -15.42
CA VAL A 125 -14.24 13.75 -15.16
C VAL A 125 -14.54 13.65 -13.67
N ALA A 126 -13.53 13.85 -12.83
CA ALA A 126 -13.67 13.84 -11.39
C ALA A 126 -14.56 15.00 -10.89
N ASP A 127 -14.40 16.20 -11.44
CA ASP A 127 -15.22 17.38 -11.13
C ASP A 127 -16.69 17.11 -11.50
N ARG A 128 -16.93 16.56 -12.69
CA ARG A 128 -18.28 16.21 -13.13
C ARG A 128 -18.94 15.14 -12.26
N ILE A 129 -18.20 14.09 -11.86
CA ILE A 129 -18.72 13.08 -10.92
C ILE A 129 -19.02 13.72 -9.56
N SER A 130 -18.17 14.64 -9.12
CA SER A 130 -18.35 15.37 -7.85
C SER A 130 -19.65 16.19 -7.87
N GLU A 131 -19.92 16.90 -8.95
CA GLU A 131 -21.15 17.66 -9.17
C GLU A 131 -22.39 16.77 -9.30
N ASP A 132 -22.36 15.76 -10.18
CA ASP A 132 -23.51 14.92 -10.51
C ASP A 132 -24.01 14.07 -9.31
N PHE A 133 -23.10 13.71 -8.40
CA PHE A 133 -23.37 12.80 -7.28
C PHE A 133 -23.16 13.42 -5.90
N GLY A 134 -22.88 14.72 -5.81
CA GLY A 134 -22.67 15.44 -4.55
C GLY A 134 -21.50 14.88 -3.75
N LEU A 135 -20.47 14.41 -4.44
CA LEU A 135 -19.26 13.86 -3.84
C LEU A 135 -18.23 14.97 -3.71
N LYS A 136 -17.54 15.02 -2.58
CA LYS A 136 -16.34 15.85 -2.40
C LYS A 136 -15.14 14.92 -2.31
N HIS A 137 -14.02 15.33 -2.87
CA HIS A 137 -12.73 14.64 -2.79
C HIS A 137 -12.82 13.16 -3.18
N ILE A 138 -12.77 12.89 -4.49
CA ILE A 138 -12.87 11.53 -5.00
C ILE A 138 -11.56 11.02 -5.58
N LYS A 139 -11.32 9.72 -5.45
CA LYS A 139 -10.31 8.99 -6.21
C LYS A 139 -10.99 8.01 -7.15
N LEU A 140 -10.42 7.89 -8.34
CA LEU A 140 -10.90 6.96 -9.36
C LEU A 140 -9.93 5.80 -9.47
N ILE A 141 -10.43 4.58 -9.32
CA ILE A 141 -9.62 3.35 -9.39
C ILE A 141 -10.07 2.52 -10.57
N LEU A 142 -9.10 2.06 -11.35
CA LEU A 142 -9.29 1.12 -12.46
C LEU A 142 -8.28 -0.03 -12.32
N ASN A 143 -8.76 -1.27 -12.29
CA ASN A 143 -7.92 -2.49 -12.26
C ASN A 143 -6.82 -2.44 -11.18
N GLY A 144 -7.17 -1.98 -9.97
CA GLY A 144 -6.24 -1.88 -8.85
C GLY A 144 -5.21 -0.75 -8.96
N ARG A 145 -5.39 0.19 -9.89
CA ARG A 145 -4.55 1.40 -9.99
C ARG A 145 -5.39 2.63 -9.72
N THR A 146 -4.86 3.52 -8.87
CA THR A 146 -5.42 4.86 -8.69
C THR A 146 -5.04 5.69 -9.91
N LEU A 147 -6.04 6.25 -10.58
CA LEU A 147 -5.86 7.12 -11.74
C LEU A 147 -5.35 8.49 -11.30
N ARG A 148 -4.47 9.08 -12.11
CA ARG A 148 -3.81 10.38 -11.91
C ARG A 148 -4.61 11.50 -12.57
N LEU A 149 -4.78 12.60 -11.83
CA LEU A 149 -5.66 13.72 -12.20
C LEU A 149 -5.13 14.54 -13.39
N ASP A 150 -3.82 14.56 -13.57
CA ASP A 150 -3.06 15.30 -14.60
C ASP A 150 -3.00 14.60 -15.96
N GLN A 151 -3.34 13.30 -16.02
CA GLN A 151 -3.27 12.49 -17.23
C GLN A 151 -4.65 12.29 -17.87
N CYS A 152 -4.67 12.04 -19.18
CA CYS A 152 -5.88 11.71 -19.91
C CYS A 152 -6.39 10.31 -19.54
N LEU A 153 -7.68 10.02 -19.79
CA LEU A 153 -8.27 8.73 -19.46
C LEU A 153 -7.68 7.58 -20.29
N ASP A 154 -7.48 7.80 -21.59
CA ASP A 154 -6.93 6.81 -22.53
C ASP A 154 -5.49 6.39 -22.22
N GLU A 155 -4.63 7.34 -21.85
CA GLU A 155 -3.24 7.11 -21.43
C GLU A 155 -3.14 6.18 -20.21
N GLN A 156 -4.19 6.16 -19.38
CA GLN A 156 -4.26 5.38 -18.16
C GLN A 156 -5.01 4.04 -18.33
N GLY A 157 -5.31 3.68 -19.58
CA GLY A 157 -5.94 2.39 -19.93
C GLY A 157 -7.45 2.35 -19.76
N VAL A 158 -8.11 3.51 -19.58
CA VAL A 158 -9.57 3.61 -19.60
C VAL A 158 -10.06 3.39 -21.03
N LYS A 159 -11.06 2.53 -21.18
CA LYS A 159 -11.66 2.13 -22.47
C LYS A 159 -13.17 2.35 -22.41
N ASN A 160 -13.83 2.28 -23.57
CA ASN A 160 -15.29 2.27 -23.60
C ASN A 160 -15.83 1.08 -22.79
N HIS A 161 -16.83 1.33 -21.95
CA HIS A 161 -17.38 0.40 -20.95
C HIS A 161 -16.42 -0.02 -19.83
N SER A 162 -15.34 0.72 -19.60
CA SER A 162 -14.53 0.54 -18.40
C SER A 162 -15.37 0.74 -17.15
N LYS A 163 -15.14 -0.12 -16.17
CA LYS A 163 -15.72 -0.03 -14.83
C LYS A 163 -14.77 0.74 -13.93
N VAL A 164 -15.19 1.91 -13.47
CA VAL A 164 -14.36 2.80 -12.65
C VAL A 164 -14.94 2.85 -11.25
N MET A 165 -14.14 2.50 -10.27
CA MET A 165 -14.51 2.61 -8.87
C MET A 165 -14.30 4.04 -8.39
N VAL A 166 -15.33 4.62 -7.80
CA VAL A 166 -15.30 5.95 -7.18
C VAL A 166 -15.16 5.77 -5.68
N LEU A 167 -14.01 6.17 -5.15
CA LEU A 167 -13.80 6.25 -3.71
C LEU A 167 -14.10 7.67 -3.24
N LYS A 168 -15.08 7.79 -2.34
CA LYS A 168 -15.20 8.98 -1.48
C LYS A 168 -14.08 8.92 -0.47
N VAL A 169 -13.33 10.01 -0.38
CA VAL A 169 -12.29 10.15 0.62
C VAL A 169 -12.90 10.88 1.81
N ASN A 170 -13.12 10.15 2.92
CA ASN A 170 -13.48 10.79 4.18
C ASN A 170 -12.21 11.20 4.94
N ASP A 171 -12.19 12.43 5.45
CA ASP A 171 -11.17 12.90 6.36
C ASP A 171 -11.38 12.28 7.75
N ALA A 172 -10.45 11.44 8.17
CA ALA A 172 -10.37 10.99 9.55
C ALA A 172 -9.59 12.02 10.37
N GLU A 173 -10.28 13.08 10.80
CA GLU A 173 -10.21 13.72 12.13
C GLU A 173 -10.92 15.08 12.08
N GLN A 174 -12.05 15.17 12.78
CA GLN A 174 -12.68 16.46 13.08
C GLN A 174 -11.82 17.21 14.10
N LEU A 175 -11.30 18.38 13.73
CA LEU A 175 -11.40 19.64 14.48
C LEU A 175 -10.90 20.81 13.61
N ASN A 176 -11.84 21.65 13.18
CA ASN A 176 -11.70 23.06 12.74
C ASN A 176 -10.81 23.42 11.53
N LYS A 177 -11.41 23.54 10.34
CA LYS A 177 -11.62 24.78 9.55
C LYS A 177 -11.90 24.43 8.09
N GLU A 178 -12.94 25.05 7.53
CA GLU A 178 -13.48 24.85 6.17
C GLU A 178 -12.53 25.29 5.01
N GLU A 179 -11.23 25.42 5.27
CA GLU A 179 -10.17 25.59 4.24
C GLU A 179 -9.15 24.43 4.21
N GLU A 180 -9.11 23.54 5.23
CA GLU A 180 -8.19 22.38 5.30
C GLU A 180 -8.74 21.11 4.61
N GLU A 181 -10.06 21.00 4.43
CA GLU A 181 -10.72 19.80 3.86
C GLU A 181 -10.35 19.52 2.40
N LYS A 182 -9.75 20.48 1.68
CA LYS A 182 -9.32 20.29 0.28
C LYS A 182 -8.05 19.46 0.11
N LYS A 183 -7.27 19.21 1.18
CA LYS A 183 -5.85 18.81 1.10
C LYS A 183 -5.47 17.51 1.83
N ASN A 184 -6.29 17.02 2.75
CA ASN A 184 -5.79 16.18 3.85
C ASN A 184 -5.48 14.69 3.54
N GLN A 185 -5.97 14.07 2.46
CA GLN A 185 -5.61 12.67 2.14
C GLN A 185 -4.53 12.52 1.04
N SER A 186 -4.42 13.49 0.11
CA SER A 186 -3.17 13.64 -0.65
C SER A 186 -2.04 13.92 0.32
N GLU A 187 -2.31 14.76 1.33
CA GLU A 187 -1.40 14.92 2.47
C GLU A 187 -1.24 13.62 3.25
N SER A 188 -2.28 12.88 3.68
CA SER A 188 -2.07 11.61 4.44
C SER A 188 -1.16 10.62 3.70
N LEU A 189 -1.37 10.42 2.40
CA LEU A 189 -0.49 9.57 1.58
C LEU A 189 0.91 10.17 1.46
N GLN A 190 1.03 11.47 1.17
CA GLN A 190 2.31 12.16 1.06
C GLN A 190 3.07 12.24 2.39
N ARG A 191 2.36 12.35 3.51
CA ARG A 191 2.88 12.37 4.88
C ARG A 191 3.42 11.00 5.24
N THR A 192 2.64 9.95 4.97
CA THR A 192 3.09 8.55 5.10
C THR A 192 4.32 8.30 4.22
N GLN A 193 4.24 8.72 2.95
CA GLN A 193 5.35 8.62 2.00
C GLN A 193 6.60 9.34 2.53
N LYS A 194 6.47 10.61 2.91
CA LYS A 194 7.58 11.44 3.38
C LYS A 194 8.16 10.88 4.68
N GLY A 195 7.33 10.47 5.63
CA GLY A 195 7.78 9.85 6.89
C GLY A 195 8.62 8.59 6.66
N PHE A 196 8.11 7.65 5.85
CA PHE A 196 8.87 6.43 5.50
C PHE A 196 10.04 6.69 4.57
N GLN A 197 9.96 7.70 3.68
CA GLN A 197 11.07 8.10 2.83
C GLN A 197 12.24 8.61 3.67
N ILE A 198 11.98 9.50 4.64
CA ILE A 198 13.01 9.99 5.57
C ILE A 198 13.62 8.80 6.34
N LEU A 199 12.80 7.88 6.85
CA LEU A 199 13.29 6.69 7.55
C LEU A 199 14.10 5.74 6.64
N SER A 200 13.77 5.67 5.35
CA SER A 200 14.46 4.82 4.38
C SER A 200 15.83 5.37 3.94
N GLU A 201 16.00 6.69 4.02
CA GLU A 201 17.25 7.38 3.71
C GLU A 201 18.25 7.29 4.86
N ARG A 202 17.77 7.05 6.09
CA ARG A 202 18.61 6.78 7.26
C ARG A 202 19.18 5.38 7.17
N ASP A 203 20.49 5.30 6.92
CA ASP A 203 21.24 4.05 6.90
C ASP A 203 21.60 3.54 8.31
N GLY A 204 21.35 4.36 9.33
CA GLY A 204 21.72 4.07 10.71
C GLY A 204 23.07 4.64 11.10
N SER A 205 23.72 5.47 10.27
CA SER A 205 24.99 6.14 10.58
C SER A 205 24.87 7.34 11.52
N GLU A 206 23.65 7.87 11.69
CA GLU A 206 23.36 8.98 12.59
C GLU A 206 23.26 8.53 14.07
N ASP A 207 23.10 9.49 14.98
CA ASP A 207 22.99 9.24 16.41
C ASP A 207 21.70 8.47 16.75
N PRO A 208 21.79 7.24 17.29
CA PRO A 208 20.64 6.41 17.61
C PRO A 208 19.69 7.02 18.65
N GLU A 209 20.11 7.98 19.46
CA GLU A 209 19.25 8.61 20.46
C GLU A 209 18.34 9.69 19.87
N THR A 210 18.80 10.36 18.81
CA THR A 210 18.09 11.52 18.23
C THR A 210 17.48 11.22 16.86
N MET A 211 18.00 10.24 16.13
CA MET A 211 17.59 9.90 14.77
C MET A 211 17.26 8.40 14.66
N PRO A 212 16.00 7.99 14.87
CA PRO A 212 15.60 6.60 14.64
C PRO A 212 15.73 6.22 13.16
N PHE A 213 16.04 4.96 12.88
CA PHE A 213 16.12 4.40 11.52
C PHE A 213 15.40 3.05 11.47
N LEU A 214 15.10 2.58 10.25
CA LEU A 214 14.50 1.27 10.02
C LEU A 214 15.54 0.30 9.47
N GLU A 215 15.59 -0.88 10.08
CA GLU A 215 16.42 -2.00 9.65
C GLU A 215 15.54 -3.17 9.23
N ILE A 216 15.85 -3.77 8.08
CA ILE A 216 15.14 -4.95 7.60
C ILE A 216 15.91 -6.18 8.09
N ALA A 217 15.23 -7.03 8.85
CA ALA A 217 15.81 -8.22 9.44
C ALA A 217 15.02 -9.49 9.07
N ASP A 218 15.66 -10.64 9.23
CA ASP A 218 14.99 -11.95 9.17
C ASP A 218 14.14 -12.20 10.44
N GLN A 219 13.42 -13.32 10.49
CA GLN A 219 12.60 -13.72 11.64
C GLN A 219 13.36 -13.99 12.94
N LYS A 220 14.69 -13.89 12.94
CA LYS A 220 15.56 -14.00 14.13
C LYS A 220 16.18 -12.65 14.52
N GLY A 221 15.82 -11.57 13.84
CA GLY A 221 16.37 -10.24 14.06
C GLY A 221 17.77 -10.03 13.48
N ASN A 222 18.19 -10.86 12.51
CA ASN A 222 19.46 -10.65 11.81
C ASN A 222 19.26 -9.70 10.61
N PRO A 223 20.06 -8.62 10.49
CA PRO A 223 19.95 -7.70 9.36
C PRO A 223 20.15 -8.38 8.00
N LEU A 224 19.29 -8.05 7.04
CA LEU A 224 19.39 -8.54 5.67
C LEU A 224 20.22 -7.58 4.81
N LYS A 225 21.15 -8.15 4.03
CA LYS A 225 21.93 -7.39 3.05
C LYS A 225 21.12 -7.23 1.76
N ILE A 226 20.49 -6.07 1.60
CA ILE A 226 19.65 -5.73 0.45
C ILE A 226 20.24 -4.48 -0.23
N PRO A 227 20.27 -4.39 -1.58
CA PRO A 227 20.67 -3.17 -2.28
C PRO A 227 19.87 -1.95 -1.80
N GLN A 228 20.52 -0.78 -1.73
CA GLN A 228 19.91 0.41 -1.11
C GLN A 228 18.61 0.85 -1.79
N GLU A 229 18.54 0.79 -3.12
CA GLU A 229 17.33 1.13 -3.87
C GLU A 229 16.17 0.19 -3.55
N GLU A 230 16.45 -1.12 -3.50
CA GLU A 230 15.46 -2.15 -3.16
C GLU A 230 15.04 -2.05 -1.68
N LYS A 231 15.98 -1.74 -0.77
CA LYS A 231 15.70 -1.48 0.65
C LYS A 231 14.73 -0.31 0.81
N LYS A 232 14.93 0.79 0.08
CA LYS A 232 14.03 1.96 0.11
C LYS A 232 12.62 1.60 -0.36
N ALA A 233 12.50 0.95 -1.51
CA ALA A 233 11.21 0.49 -2.04
C ALA A 233 10.49 -0.45 -1.06
N LEU A 234 11.22 -1.36 -0.43
CA LEU A 234 10.66 -2.30 0.54
C LEU A 234 10.19 -1.63 1.83
N ILE A 235 10.96 -0.67 2.38
CA ILE A 235 10.55 0.11 3.56
C ILE A 235 9.26 0.87 3.27
N LEU A 236 9.17 1.54 2.12
CA LEU A 236 7.96 2.25 1.71
C LEU A 236 6.78 1.27 1.56
N ALA A 237 6.99 0.15 0.89
CA ALA A 237 5.97 -0.86 0.65
C ALA A 237 5.39 -1.42 1.96
N MET A 238 6.26 -1.82 2.89
CA MET A 238 5.87 -2.32 4.21
C MET A 238 5.19 -1.22 5.04
N GLY A 239 5.72 0.00 5.03
CA GLY A 239 5.16 1.13 5.76
C GLY A 239 3.73 1.47 5.31
N PHE A 240 3.48 1.54 4.01
CA PHE A 240 2.14 1.71 3.46
C PHE A 240 1.20 0.54 3.78
N HIS A 241 1.72 -0.70 3.77
CA HIS A 241 0.92 -1.88 4.10
C HIS A 241 0.46 -1.85 5.56
N GLU A 242 1.36 -1.54 6.49
CA GLU A 242 1.02 -1.41 7.91
C GLU A 242 0.08 -0.24 8.19
N LYS A 243 0.27 0.91 7.53
CA LYS A 243 -0.69 2.02 7.58
C LYS A 243 -2.08 1.60 7.11
N GLY A 244 -2.14 0.86 5.99
CA GLY A 244 -3.36 0.30 5.45
C GLY A 244 -4.07 -0.62 6.46
N ARG A 245 -3.34 -1.50 7.13
CA ARG A 245 -3.88 -2.40 8.16
C ARG A 245 -4.38 -1.68 9.40
N SER A 246 -3.66 -0.66 9.87
CA SER A 246 -4.10 0.22 10.97
C SER A 246 -5.47 0.84 10.65
N LEU A 247 -5.66 1.30 9.41
CA LEU A 247 -6.95 1.83 8.93
C LEU A 247 -8.02 0.74 8.79
N MET A 248 -7.69 -0.46 8.33
CA MET A 248 -8.62 -1.60 8.29
C MET A 248 -9.12 -1.97 9.69
N LYS A 249 -8.25 -1.99 10.71
CA LYS A 249 -8.65 -2.23 12.11
C LYS A 249 -9.67 -1.22 12.62
N ARG A 250 -9.62 0.01 12.10
CA ARG A 250 -10.59 1.10 12.37
C ARG A 250 -11.81 1.07 11.44
N ARG A 251 -11.92 0.06 10.57
CA ARG A 251 -12.95 -0.09 9.52
C ARG A 251 -13.00 1.08 8.51
N LEU A 252 -11.89 1.81 8.34
CA LEU A 252 -11.73 2.90 7.37
C LEU A 252 -11.23 2.36 6.03
N TYR A 253 -12.06 1.56 5.37
CA TYR A 253 -11.68 0.76 4.19
C TYR A 253 -11.33 1.58 2.95
N ASP A 254 -11.95 2.74 2.77
CA ASP A 254 -11.68 3.69 1.68
C ASP A 254 -10.26 4.25 1.77
N ALA A 255 -9.86 4.72 2.96
CA ALA A 255 -8.53 5.21 3.24
C ALA A 255 -7.49 4.08 3.23
N ALA A 256 -7.83 2.91 3.80
CA ALA A 256 -6.96 1.73 3.81
C ALA A 256 -6.60 1.32 2.38
N LEU A 257 -7.60 1.18 1.50
CA LEU A 257 -7.38 0.77 0.12
C LEU A 257 -6.40 1.70 -0.61
N CYS A 258 -6.48 3.01 -0.39
CA CYS A 258 -5.53 3.96 -0.98
C CYS A 258 -4.08 3.67 -0.59
N HIS A 259 -3.82 3.36 0.69
CA HIS A 259 -2.47 3.04 1.18
C HIS A 259 -2.01 1.66 0.68
N LEU A 260 -2.90 0.66 0.68
CA LEU A 260 -2.58 -0.68 0.20
C LEU A 260 -2.24 -0.69 -1.31
N LEU A 261 -2.93 0.11 -2.14
CA LEU A 261 -2.57 0.24 -3.55
C LEU A 261 -1.21 0.95 -3.76
N GLN A 262 -0.82 1.86 -2.87
CA GLN A 262 0.53 2.44 -2.87
C GLN A 262 1.58 1.41 -2.43
N ALA A 263 1.26 0.57 -1.44
CA ALA A 263 2.12 -0.55 -1.07
C ALA A 263 2.34 -1.50 -2.26
N ASP A 264 1.29 -1.82 -3.02
CA ASP A 264 1.37 -2.72 -4.19
C ASP A 264 2.29 -2.17 -5.28
N GLN A 265 2.24 -0.85 -5.51
CA GLN A 265 3.14 -0.15 -6.44
C GLN A 265 4.60 -0.22 -5.99
N ASN A 266 4.88 -0.01 -4.70
CA ASN A 266 6.24 -0.06 -4.18
C ASN A 266 6.78 -1.50 -4.15
N PHE A 267 5.98 -2.49 -3.75
CA PHE A 267 6.38 -3.90 -3.83
C PHE A 267 6.70 -4.33 -5.26
N SER A 268 5.99 -3.80 -6.27
CA SER A 268 6.27 -4.14 -7.67
C SER A 268 7.64 -3.67 -8.17
N GLN A 269 8.32 -2.79 -7.42
CA GLN A 269 9.68 -2.33 -7.70
C GLN A 269 10.75 -3.21 -7.03
N CYS A 270 10.38 -4.12 -6.13
CA CYS A 270 11.29 -5.04 -5.47
C CYS A 270 11.63 -6.26 -6.34
N GLY A 271 12.79 -6.88 -6.11
CA GLY A 271 13.26 -8.05 -6.84
C GLY A 271 12.40 -9.30 -6.60
N SER A 272 12.18 -10.08 -7.65
CA SER A 272 11.34 -11.29 -7.60
C SER A 272 11.86 -12.38 -6.65
N ALA A 273 13.18 -12.45 -6.42
CA ALA A 273 13.79 -13.39 -5.48
C ALA A 273 13.39 -13.08 -4.03
N LEU A 274 13.39 -11.80 -3.65
CA LEU A 274 12.98 -11.37 -2.31
C LEU A 274 11.48 -11.60 -2.11
N LEU A 275 10.66 -11.12 -3.05
CA LEU A 275 9.20 -11.24 -3.00
C LEU A 275 8.69 -12.68 -3.02
N SER A 276 9.44 -13.62 -3.59
CA SER A 276 9.07 -15.04 -3.60
C SER A 276 9.48 -15.80 -2.34
N SER A 277 10.32 -15.18 -1.49
CA SER A 277 10.83 -15.80 -0.26
C SER A 277 10.00 -15.49 0.99
N VAL A 278 9.16 -14.45 0.93
CA VAL A 278 8.35 -13.94 2.04
C VAL A 278 6.87 -13.84 1.65
N ASP A 279 5.98 -13.87 2.65
CA ASP A 279 4.53 -13.82 2.49
C ASP A 279 3.97 -12.38 2.39
N ASN A 280 4.76 -11.34 2.72
CA ASN A 280 4.27 -9.95 2.81
C ASN A 280 3.46 -9.50 1.58
N TYR A 281 3.97 -9.74 0.37
CA TYR A 281 3.28 -9.37 -0.86
C TYR A 281 1.97 -10.16 -1.04
N ALA A 282 1.97 -11.44 -0.69
CA ALA A 282 0.78 -12.29 -0.76
C ALA A 282 -0.31 -11.82 0.21
N VAL A 283 0.07 -11.44 1.44
CA VAL A 283 -0.88 -10.89 2.41
C VAL A 283 -1.40 -9.53 1.97
N LEU A 284 -0.57 -8.68 1.35
CA LEU A 284 -1.04 -7.42 0.77
C LEU A 284 -2.13 -7.65 -0.29
N GLN A 285 -1.93 -8.61 -1.20
CA GLN A 285 -2.95 -8.94 -2.20
C GLN A 285 -4.27 -9.36 -1.55
N LEU A 286 -4.20 -10.13 -0.48
CA LEU A 286 -5.37 -10.55 0.30
C LEU A 286 -6.08 -9.36 0.97
N ASP A 287 -5.33 -8.47 1.61
CA ASP A 287 -5.85 -7.29 2.30
C ASP A 287 -6.53 -6.30 1.33
N ILE A 288 -5.99 -6.16 0.11
CA ILE A 288 -6.61 -5.35 -0.95
C ILE A 288 -7.97 -5.91 -1.35
N VAL A 289 -8.07 -7.24 -1.57
CA VAL A 289 -9.34 -7.87 -1.95
C VAL A 289 -10.35 -7.83 -0.79
N TRP A 290 -9.89 -7.91 0.46
CA TRP A 290 -10.73 -7.67 1.62
C TRP A 290 -11.33 -6.27 1.61
N CYS A 291 -10.54 -5.24 1.32
CA CYS A 291 -11.06 -3.88 1.16
C CYS A 291 -12.09 -3.78 0.03
N TYR A 292 -11.87 -4.45 -1.11
CA TYR A 292 -12.88 -4.50 -2.18
C TYR A 292 -14.20 -5.13 -1.73
N GLN A 293 -14.14 -6.20 -0.94
CA GLN A 293 -15.33 -6.82 -0.36
C GLN A 293 -16.03 -5.87 0.60
N ALA A 294 -15.30 -5.27 1.54
CA ALA A 294 -15.86 -4.34 2.52
C ALA A 294 -16.52 -3.11 1.84
N LEU A 295 -15.98 -2.68 0.69
CA LEU A 295 -16.51 -1.58 -0.12
C LEU A 295 -17.58 -2.01 -1.15
N GLU A 296 -17.98 -3.30 -1.19
CA GLU A 296 -18.91 -3.89 -2.17
C GLU A 296 -18.50 -3.72 -3.64
N ALA A 297 -17.19 -3.65 -3.90
CA ALA A 297 -16.64 -3.30 -5.21
C ALA A 297 -16.02 -4.50 -5.96
N LEU A 298 -16.33 -5.73 -5.55
CA LEU A 298 -15.74 -6.95 -6.13
C LEU A 298 -15.98 -7.11 -7.64
N SER A 299 -17.12 -6.64 -8.14
CA SER A 299 -17.51 -6.80 -9.55
C SER A 299 -16.76 -5.90 -10.55
N CYS A 300 -15.93 -4.96 -10.08
CA CYS A 300 -15.24 -4.00 -10.94
C CYS A 300 -13.74 -4.15 -10.98
N LEU A 301 -13.23 -5.24 -10.40
CA LEU A 301 -11.83 -5.50 -10.36
C LEU A 301 -11.68 -6.94 -10.82
N GLU A 302 -11.64 -7.13 -12.15
CA GLU A 302 -11.15 -8.38 -12.76
C GLU A 302 -9.78 -8.79 -12.14
N ASP A 303 -9.06 -7.77 -11.67
CA ASP A 303 -7.88 -7.84 -10.80
C ASP A 303 -8.09 -8.69 -9.52
N GLY A 304 -9.24 -8.64 -8.84
CA GLY A 304 -9.51 -9.34 -7.58
C GLY A 304 -9.27 -10.85 -7.65
N ARG A 305 -9.69 -11.51 -8.73
CA ARG A 305 -9.37 -12.93 -8.98
C ARG A 305 -7.85 -13.13 -9.05
N SER A 306 -7.17 -12.32 -9.86
CA SER A 306 -5.73 -12.44 -10.05
C SER A 306 -4.94 -12.17 -8.77
N ARG A 307 -5.43 -11.25 -7.92
CA ARG A 307 -4.86 -10.97 -6.59
C ARG A 307 -5.02 -12.14 -5.64
N LEU A 308 -6.21 -12.74 -5.57
CA LEU A 308 -6.42 -13.95 -4.76
C LEU A 308 -5.54 -15.11 -5.22
N GLN A 309 -5.35 -15.27 -6.54
CA GLN A 309 -4.44 -16.27 -7.08
C GLN A 309 -2.98 -15.98 -6.68
N ARG A 310 -2.50 -14.74 -6.79
CA ARG A 310 -1.15 -14.36 -6.32
C ARG A 310 -0.98 -14.58 -4.81
N ALA A 311 -2.02 -14.32 -4.01
CA ALA A 311 -2.02 -14.58 -2.58
C ALA A 311 -1.89 -16.08 -2.30
N GLU A 312 -2.69 -16.91 -2.96
CA GLU A 312 -2.65 -18.38 -2.85
C GLU A 312 -1.28 -18.94 -3.27
N ASP A 313 -0.77 -18.56 -4.43
CA ASP A 313 0.56 -18.97 -4.91
C ASP A 313 1.67 -18.52 -3.95
N GLY A 314 1.55 -17.33 -3.38
CA GLY A 314 2.48 -16.82 -2.37
C GLY A 314 2.46 -17.64 -1.09
N PHE A 315 1.28 -17.93 -0.55
CA PHE A 315 1.11 -18.73 0.66
C PHE A 315 1.59 -20.17 0.46
N LEU A 316 1.26 -20.81 -0.66
CA LEU A 316 1.71 -22.17 -0.97
C LEU A 316 3.24 -22.24 -1.08
N ARG A 317 3.88 -21.23 -1.70
CA ARG A 317 5.34 -21.16 -1.77
C ARG A 317 5.99 -20.93 -0.41
N CYS A 318 5.44 -20.05 0.43
CA CYS A 318 6.03 -19.67 1.71
C CYS A 318 5.78 -20.70 2.81
N TYR A 319 4.59 -21.31 2.83
CA TYR A 319 4.16 -22.21 3.91
C TYR A 319 4.23 -23.70 3.51
N GLY A 320 4.16 -24.00 2.21
CA GLY A 320 4.00 -25.36 1.68
C GLY A 320 2.53 -25.79 1.62
N GLU A 321 2.21 -26.75 0.75
CA GLU A 321 0.83 -27.23 0.51
C GLU A 321 0.10 -27.72 1.76
N GLN A 322 0.83 -28.28 2.72
CA GLN A 322 0.35 -28.75 4.01
C GLN A 322 0.99 -27.98 5.17
N GLN A 323 1.44 -26.75 4.92
CA GLN A 323 2.11 -25.90 5.91
C GLN A 323 3.41 -26.50 6.50
N GLN A 324 3.98 -27.51 5.83
CA GLN A 324 5.16 -28.24 6.28
C GLN A 324 6.38 -27.34 6.42
N ARG A 325 6.52 -26.32 5.56
CA ARG A 325 7.64 -25.37 5.62
C ARG A 325 7.49 -24.44 6.83
N LEU A 326 6.26 -24.04 7.15
CA LEU A 326 5.98 -23.23 8.33
C LEU A 326 6.32 -23.97 9.63
N LEU A 327 5.88 -25.23 9.74
CA LEU A 327 6.25 -26.13 10.85
C LEU A 327 7.76 -26.28 10.99
N MET A 328 8.48 -26.51 9.88
CA MET A 328 9.95 -26.64 9.91
C MET A 328 10.65 -25.35 10.37
N ILE A 329 10.13 -24.17 10.01
CA ILE A 329 10.80 -22.89 10.29
C ILE A 329 10.42 -22.34 11.66
N LYS A 330 9.14 -22.39 12.03
CA LYS A 330 8.60 -21.75 13.25
C LYS A 330 8.32 -22.74 14.39
N GLY A 331 8.35 -24.05 14.14
CA GLY A 331 8.02 -25.09 15.14
C GLY A 331 6.54 -25.22 15.47
N THR A 332 5.71 -24.26 15.04
CA THR A 332 4.25 -24.27 15.18
C THR A 332 3.60 -23.93 13.85
N SER A 333 2.45 -24.54 13.57
CA SER A 333 1.52 -24.17 12.50
C SER A 333 0.16 -23.90 13.11
N GLY A 334 -0.57 -22.90 12.63
CA GLY A 334 -1.96 -22.69 13.04
C GLY A 334 -2.38 -21.23 13.12
N ARG A 335 -1.46 -20.31 13.40
CA ARG A 335 -1.78 -18.87 13.41
C ARG A 335 -2.02 -18.36 11.99
N GLU A 336 -1.20 -18.80 11.06
CA GLU A 336 -1.23 -18.47 9.64
C GLU A 336 -2.45 -19.07 8.91
N GLU A 337 -3.12 -20.08 9.50
CA GLU A 337 -4.38 -20.62 8.97
C GLU A 337 -5.48 -19.55 8.87
N VAL A 338 -5.39 -18.47 9.66
CA VAL A 338 -6.31 -17.32 9.58
C VAL A 338 -6.27 -16.64 8.21
N LEU A 339 -5.09 -16.62 7.56
CA LEU A 339 -4.91 -16.07 6.22
C LEU A 339 -5.58 -16.95 5.17
N PHE A 340 -5.46 -18.27 5.33
CA PHE A 340 -6.15 -19.24 4.47
C PHE A 340 -7.66 -19.19 4.66
N LEU A 341 -8.15 -19.01 5.89
CA LEU A 341 -9.58 -18.81 6.15
C LEU A 341 -10.11 -17.62 5.34
N ARG A 342 -9.45 -16.47 5.44
CA ARG A 342 -9.83 -15.26 4.70
C ARG A 342 -9.70 -15.44 3.19
N LEU A 343 -8.63 -16.10 2.71
CA LEU A 343 -8.43 -16.43 1.29
C LEU A 343 -9.58 -17.28 0.74
N HIS A 344 -9.87 -18.43 1.36
CA HIS A 344 -10.94 -19.32 0.90
C HIS A 344 -12.31 -18.67 0.98
N LEU A 345 -12.54 -17.79 1.97
CA LEU A 345 -13.79 -17.04 2.12
C LEU A 345 -14.00 -16.06 0.96
N LEU A 346 -12.97 -15.30 0.60
CA LEU A 346 -13.01 -14.39 -0.55
C LEU A 346 -13.10 -15.15 -1.89
N GLN A 347 -12.43 -16.30 -2.01
CA GLN A 347 -12.58 -17.18 -3.18
C GLN A 347 -14.00 -17.74 -3.29
N ALA A 348 -14.61 -18.18 -2.17
CA ALA A 348 -15.99 -18.67 -2.15
C ALA A 348 -16.96 -17.58 -2.60
N LEU A 349 -16.75 -16.34 -2.12
CA LEU A 349 -17.52 -15.17 -2.51
C LEU A 349 -17.42 -14.90 -4.01
N LEU A 350 -16.21 -14.99 -4.57
CA LEU A 350 -15.97 -14.78 -5.99
C LEU A 350 -16.62 -15.87 -6.85
N CYS A 351 -16.46 -17.15 -6.49
CA CYS A 351 -17.14 -18.26 -7.15
C CYS A 351 -18.66 -18.09 -7.13
N TYR A 352 -19.22 -17.65 -6.00
CA TYR A 352 -20.64 -17.34 -5.91
C TYR A 352 -21.04 -16.21 -6.88
N LEU A 353 -20.32 -15.09 -6.90
CA LEU A 353 -20.63 -13.99 -7.81
C LEU A 353 -20.54 -14.38 -9.30
N GLU A 354 -19.76 -15.40 -9.63
CA GLU A 354 -19.61 -15.93 -10.99
C GLU A 354 -20.64 -17.01 -11.34
N GLY A 355 -21.51 -17.37 -10.41
CA GLY A 355 -22.55 -18.37 -10.62
C GLY A 355 -22.11 -19.81 -10.37
N ASP A 356 -20.89 -20.05 -9.88
CA ASP A 356 -20.40 -21.39 -9.52
C ASP A 356 -20.68 -21.71 -8.05
N ASP A 357 -21.94 -22.01 -7.75
CA ASP A 357 -22.38 -22.35 -6.40
C ASP A 357 -21.76 -23.66 -5.88
N VAL A 358 -21.34 -24.56 -6.77
CA VAL A 358 -20.75 -25.85 -6.37
C VAL A 358 -19.38 -25.59 -5.77
N GLN A 359 -18.53 -24.86 -6.48
CA GLN A 359 -17.21 -24.49 -5.97
C GLN A 359 -17.31 -23.56 -4.76
N ALA A 360 -18.25 -22.61 -4.77
CA ALA A 360 -18.50 -21.73 -3.63
C ALA A 360 -18.84 -22.52 -2.35
N ARG A 361 -19.72 -23.55 -2.44
CA ARG A 361 -20.05 -24.42 -1.30
C ARG A 361 -18.86 -25.26 -0.82
N GLN A 362 -18.04 -25.78 -1.74
CA GLN A 362 -16.85 -26.54 -1.37
C GLN A 362 -15.84 -25.67 -0.62
N LEU A 363 -15.58 -24.46 -1.10
CA LEU A 363 -14.70 -23.50 -0.43
C LEU A 363 -15.29 -23.05 0.91
N LEU A 364 -16.59 -22.76 0.97
CA LEU A 364 -17.25 -22.38 2.22
C LEU A 364 -17.17 -23.48 3.28
N SER A 365 -17.30 -24.76 2.89
CA SER A 365 -17.12 -25.88 3.83
C SER A 365 -15.70 -25.93 4.41
N LYS A 366 -14.67 -25.62 3.61
CA LYS A 366 -13.28 -25.48 4.11
C LYS A 366 -13.17 -24.31 5.09
N VAL A 367 -13.80 -23.17 4.77
CA VAL A 367 -13.82 -21.99 5.64
C VAL A 367 -14.48 -22.31 6.97
N GLU A 368 -15.62 -23.01 6.99
CA GLU A 368 -16.31 -23.40 8.22
C GLU A 368 -15.46 -24.31 9.11
N SER A 369 -14.77 -25.27 8.50
CA SER A 369 -13.83 -26.15 9.21
C SER A 369 -12.68 -25.37 9.84
N LEU A 370 -12.08 -24.43 9.08
CA LEU A 370 -11.03 -23.54 9.61
C LEU A 370 -11.58 -22.62 10.71
N PHE A 371 -12.75 -22.04 10.51
CA PHE A 371 -13.37 -21.12 11.46
C PHE A 371 -13.63 -21.78 12.81
N GLY A 372 -14.16 -23.01 12.80
CA GLY A 372 -14.38 -23.79 14.03
C GLY A 372 -13.10 -24.12 14.79
N ARG A 373 -11.96 -24.23 14.11
CA ARG A 373 -10.64 -24.47 14.71
C ARG A 373 -9.95 -23.20 15.20
N LEU A 374 -10.18 -22.07 14.52
CA LEU A 374 -9.45 -20.82 14.72
C LEU A 374 -10.13 -19.82 15.67
N CYS A 375 -11.42 -20.03 15.95
CA CYS A 375 -12.17 -19.24 16.90
C CYS A 375 -11.98 -19.83 18.32
N PRO A 376 -11.17 -19.19 19.19
CA PRO A 376 -10.95 -19.72 20.53
C PRO A 376 -12.23 -19.60 21.37
N THR A 377 -12.44 -20.54 22.29
CA THR A 377 -13.61 -20.47 23.17
C THR A 377 -13.47 -19.31 24.15
N SER A 378 -14.60 -18.67 24.51
CA SER A 378 -14.60 -17.60 25.50
C SER A 378 -14.08 -18.06 26.87
N GLU A 379 -14.20 -19.34 27.18
CA GLU A 379 -13.73 -19.93 28.43
C GLU A 379 -12.21 -20.05 28.46
N ASP A 380 -11.60 -20.65 27.42
CA ASP A 380 -10.14 -20.80 27.32
C ASP A 380 -9.43 -19.45 27.30
N MET A 381 -10.01 -18.48 26.58
CA MET A 381 -9.53 -17.09 26.55
C MET A 381 -9.55 -16.48 27.95
N ALA A 382 -10.66 -16.61 28.69
CA ALA A 382 -10.79 -16.07 30.03
C ALA A 382 -9.80 -16.72 31.02
N GLN A 383 -9.55 -18.02 30.88
CA GLN A 383 -8.58 -18.74 31.71
C GLN A 383 -7.15 -18.22 31.46
N LEU A 384 -6.70 -18.11 30.20
CA LEU A 384 -5.38 -17.55 29.90
C LEU A 384 -5.25 -16.07 30.33
N MET A 385 -6.30 -15.28 30.16
CA MET A 385 -6.30 -13.88 30.63
C MET A 385 -6.20 -13.79 32.16
N SER A 386 -6.81 -14.72 32.90
CA SER A 386 -6.70 -14.78 34.36
C SER A 386 -5.27 -15.07 34.85
N LEU A 387 -4.44 -15.72 34.01
CA LEU A 387 -3.02 -15.94 34.24
C LEU A 387 -2.15 -14.70 33.92
N GLY A 388 -2.76 -13.60 33.46
CA GLY A 388 -2.06 -12.35 33.13
C GLY A 388 -1.55 -12.28 31.68
N PHE A 389 -2.07 -13.14 30.79
CA PHE A 389 -1.87 -12.98 29.35
C PHE A 389 -2.82 -11.92 28.78
N SER A 390 -2.34 -11.15 27.80
CA SER A 390 -3.21 -10.25 27.05
C SER A 390 -4.18 -11.05 26.18
N GLU A 391 -5.31 -10.45 25.82
CA GLU A 391 -6.30 -11.09 24.94
C GLU A 391 -5.67 -11.57 23.63
N ARG A 392 -4.80 -10.74 23.03
CA ARG A 392 -4.05 -11.09 21.84
C ARG A 392 -3.16 -12.32 22.04
N GLU A 393 -2.38 -12.35 23.14
CA GLU A 393 -1.48 -13.48 23.43
C GLU A 393 -2.28 -14.77 23.60
N ALA A 394 -3.40 -14.71 24.34
CA ALA A 394 -4.31 -15.82 24.51
C ALA A 394 -4.84 -16.32 23.15
N ARG A 395 -5.31 -15.40 22.30
CA ARG A 395 -5.87 -15.73 20.98
C ARG A 395 -4.83 -16.38 20.06
N LEU A 396 -3.64 -15.78 19.95
CA LEU A 396 -2.57 -16.30 19.10
C LEU A 396 -1.98 -17.61 19.65
N GLY A 397 -1.86 -17.73 20.97
CA GLY A 397 -1.38 -18.94 21.64
C GLY A 397 -2.32 -20.12 21.42
N LEU A 398 -3.63 -19.91 21.63
CA LEU A 398 -4.64 -20.95 21.39
C LEU A 398 -4.68 -21.37 19.91
N ARG A 399 -4.52 -20.44 18.96
CA ARG A 399 -4.41 -20.78 17.53
C ARG A 399 -3.16 -21.59 17.21
N ALA A 400 -2.01 -21.22 17.78
CA ALA A 400 -0.75 -21.95 17.58
C ALA A 400 -0.79 -23.38 18.14
N CYS A 401 -1.59 -23.59 19.20
CA CYS A 401 -1.72 -24.86 19.91
C CYS A 401 -3.04 -25.59 19.61
N HIS A 402 -3.77 -25.20 18.56
CA HIS A 402 -5.03 -25.81 18.14
C HIS A 402 -6.09 -25.94 19.26
N GLY A 403 -6.16 -24.95 20.15
CA GLY A 403 -7.10 -24.90 21.27
C GLY A 403 -6.64 -25.64 22.53
N ASP A 404 -5.46 -26.27 22.54
CA ASP A 404 -4.89 -26.86 23.75
C ASP A 404 -4.42 -25.77 24.71
N LEU A 405 -5.17 -25.60 25.81
CA LEU A 405 -4.93 -24.57 26.82
C LEU A 405 -3.55 -24.71 27.49
N GLN A 406 -3.14 -25.93 27.84
CA GLN A 406 -1.88 -26.16 28.55
C GLN A 406 -0.68 -25.88 27.63
N GLN A 407 -0.76 -26.33 26.38
CA GLN A 407 0.27 -26.01 25.40
C GLN A 407 0.29 -24.52 25.07
N ALA A 408 -0.87 -23.86 25.01
CA ALA A 408 -0.95 -22.42 24.79
C ALA A 408 -0.27 -21.64 25.91
N GLU A 409 -0.49 -21.99 27.19
CA GLU A 409 0.19 -21.36 28.34
C GLU A 409 1.71 -21.46 28.22
N VAL A 410 2.23 -22.67 27.95
CA VAL A 410 3.68 -22.91 27.78
C VAL A 410 4.21 -22.15 26.58
N HIS A 411 3.49 -22.18 25.45
CA HIS A 411 3.89 -21.48 24.22
C HIS A 411 3.97 -19.96 24.43
N ILE A 412 2.95 -19.36 25.03
CA ILE A 412 2.92 -17.91 25.29
C ILE A 412 4.06 -17.52 26.25
N SER A 413 4.31 -18.32 27.28
CA SER A 413 5.39 -18.08 28.24
C SER A 413 6.77 -18.12 27.58
N ASN A 414 7.04 -19.14 26.75
CA ASN A 414 8.29 -19.24 26.00
C ASN A 414 8.46 -18.06 25.03
N ARG A 415 7.40 -17.67 24.32
CA ARG A 415 7.43 -16.51 23.41
C ARG A 415 7.70 -15.19 24.14
N ARG A 416 7.15 -15.00 25.34
CA ARG A 416 7.47 -13.84 26.19
C ARG A 416 8.95 -13.82 26.55
N GLN A 417 9.51 -14.98 26.92
CA GLN A 417 10.93 -15.10 27.25
C GLN A 417 11.83 -14.80 26.04
N GLU A 418 11.59 -15.46 24.90
CA GLU A 418 12.35 -15.23 23.65
C GLU A 418 12.35 -13.74 23.27
N ARG A 419 11.19 -13.08 23.39
CA ARG A 419 11.06 -11.65 23.12
C ARG A 419 11.84 -10.79 24.10
N GLN A 420 11.79 -11.13 25.40
CA GLN A 420 12.55 -10.40 26.41
C GLN A 420 14.06 -10.54 26.15
N GLU A 421 14.54 -11.73 25.79
CA GLU A 421 15.94 -11.96 25.43
C GLU A 421 16.35 -11.17 24.19
N LEU A 422 15.52 -11.14 23.15
CA LEU A 422 15.76 -10.36 21.94
C LEU A 422 15.80 -8.85 22.25
N MET A 423 14.81 -8.34 22.99
CA MET A 423 14.75 -6.94 23.40
C MET A 423 15.93 -6.55 24.29
N GLN A 424 16.38 -7.42 25.20
CA GLN A 424 17.57 -7.20 26.01
C GLN A 424 18.84 -7.16 25.14
N ARG A 425 18.96 -8.06 24.16
CA ARG A 425 20.08 -8.09 23.22
C ARG A 425 20.14 -6.81 22.38
N GLU A 426 19.02 -6.35 21.85
CA GLU A 426 18.92 -5.09 21.09
C GLU A 426 19.23 -3.87 21.97
N ARG A 427 18.67 -3.83 23.18
CA ARG A 427 18.94 -2.75 24.15
C ARG A 427 20.41 -2.70 24.53
N GLN A 428 21.05 -3.86 24.72
CA GLN A 428 22.48 -3.93 25.01
C GLN A 428 23.30 -3.45 23.82
N LYS A 429 23.00 -3.88 22.58
CA LYS A 429 23.65 -3.38 21.36
C LYS A 429 23.53 -1.86 21.21
N ARG A 430 22.34 -1.31 21.47
CA ARG A 430 22.11 0.15 21.42
C ARG A 430 22.92 0.86 22.51
N ARG A 431 22.93 0.32 23.72
CA ARG A 431 23.70 0.88 24.85
C ARG A 431 25.20 0.89 24.56
N THR A 432 25.77 -0.23 24.11
CA THR A 432 27.21 -0.30 23.77
C THR A 432 27.56 0.69 22.67
N ARG A 433 26.67 0.89 21.69
CA ARG A 433 26.86 1.88 20.63
C ARG A 433 26.85 3.32 21.14
N VAL A 434 25.95 3.66 22.07
CA VAL A 434 25.90 5.01 22.67
C VAL A 434 27.13 5.26 23.56
N GLU A 435 27.55 4.27 24.36
CA GLU A 435 28.77 4.36 25.18
C GLU A 435 30.01 4.57 24.29
N ALA A 436 30.11 3.82 23.19
CA ALA A 436 31.15 3.99 22.17
C ALA A 436 31.18 5.41 21.58
N ILE A 437 30.03 5.95 21.18
CA ILE A 437 29.90 7.33 20.67
C ILE A 437 30.33 8.35 21.73
N THR A 438 29.93 8.15 22.98
CA THR A 438 30.25 9.04 24.10
C THR A 438 31.76 9.09 24.33
N THR A 439 32.43 7.93 24.37
CA THR A 439 33.89 7.84 24.51
C THR A 439 34.64 8.57 23.40
N LEU A 440 34.22 8.42 22.14
CA LEU A 440 34.83 9.15 21.02
C LEU A 440 34.55 10.66 21.11
N THR A 441 33.39 11.05 21.63
CA THR A 441 33.06 12.47 21.87
C THR A 441 33.94 13.06 22.98
N GLU A 442 34.22 12.29 24.04
CA GLU A 442 35.16 12.67 25.12
C GLU A 442 36.59 12.85 24.62
N PHE A 443 37.00 12.11 23.57
CA PHE A 443 38.27 12.33 22.86
C PHE A 443 38.28 13.58 21.96
N GLY A 444 37.18 14.33 21.89
CA GLY A 444 37.09 15.62 21.19
C GLY A 444 36.53 15.53 19.78
N PHE A 445 36.11 14.36 19.31
CA PHE A 445 35.41 14.24 18.01
C PHE A 445 33.97 14.71 18.13
N SER A 446 33.40 15.21 17.02
CA SER A 446 31.98 15.54 17.02
C SER A 446 31.16 14.26 17.20
N ARG A 447 30.05 14.35 17.94
CA ARG A 447 29.14 13.22 18.16
C ARG A 447 28.63 12.61 16.84
N ARG A 448 28.48 13.44 15.81
CA ARG A 448 28.08 13.02 14.45
C ARG A 448 29.18 12.22 13.76
N ASP A 449 30.43 12.67 13.81
CA ASP A 449 31.57 11.96 13.23
C ASP A 449 31.80 10.62 13.93
N ALA A 450 31.74 10.62 15.26
CA ALA A 450 31.83 9.41 16.08
C ALA A 450 30.76 8.37 15.69
N ALA A 451 29.49 8.78 15.57
CA ALA A 451 28.40 7.90 15.17
C ALA A 451 28.62 7.29 13.78
N ARG A 452 29.08 8.10 12.81
CA ARG A 452 29.38 7.65 11.44
C ARG A 452 30.56 6.70 11.38
N ALA A 453 31.67 7.04 12.03
CA ALA A 453 32.86 6.20 12.04
C ALA A 453 32.57 4.83 12.65
N LEU A 454 31.82 4.80 13.76
CA LEU A 454 31.38 3.54 14.38
C LEU A 454 30.44 2.72 13.50
N HIS A 455 29.57 3.39 12.74
CA HIS A 455 28.71 2.71 11.79
C HIS A 455 29.50 2.06 10.66
N CYS A 456 30.49 2.77 10.09
CA CYS A 456 31.35 2.25 9.03
C CYS A 456 32.23 1.07 9.47
N THR A 457 32.43 0.87 10.77
CA THR A 457 33.28 -0.17 11.34
C THR A 457 32.51 -1.27 12.06
N ASP A 458 31.18 -1.35 11.86
CA ASP A 458 30.29 -2.31 12.53
C ASP A 458 30.44 -2.28 14.07
N GLY A 459 30.72 -1.10 14.63
CA GLY A 459 30.91 -0.89 16.06
C GLY A 459 32.31 -1.17 16.60
N ASP A 460 33.30 -1.43 15.73
CA ASP A 460 34.70 -1.59 16.13
C ASP A 460 35.32 -0.22 16.47
N MET A 461 35.58 -0.01 17.76
CA MET A 461 36.08 1.24 18.34
C MET A 461 37.47 1.63 17.82
N ASP A 462 38.38 0.66 17.70
CA ASP A 462 39.76 0.93 17.32
C ASP A 462 39.83 1.35 15.85
N LYS A 463 39.06 0.66 15.00
CA LYS A 463 38.91 1.06 13.60
C LYS A 463 38.21 2.41 13.45
N ALA A 464 37.17 2.68 14.25
CA ALA A 464 36.45 3.95 14.18
C ALA A 464 37.36 5.11 14.58
N TYR A 465 38.14 4.93 15.65
CA TYR A 465 39.13 5.90 16.10
C TYR A 465 40.20 6.15 15.02
N ALA A 466 40.69 5.10 14.35
CA ALA A 466 41.64 5.25 13.25
C ALA A 466 41.07 6.06 12.08
N ILE A 467 39.81 5.81 11.67
CA ILE A 467 39.13 6.57 10.62
C ILE A 467 39.00 8.05 11.00
N LEU A 468 38.65 8.34 12.26
CA LEU A 468 38.49 9.70 12.76
C LEU A 468 39.82 10.47 12.79
N LEU A 469 40.91 9.81 13.18
CA LEU A 469 42.24 10.40 13.14
C LEU A 469 42.68 10.73 11.71
N ASP A 470 42.47 9.82 10.77
CA ASP A 470 42.84 10.02 9.36
C ASP A 470 42.05 11.19 8.75
N SER A 471 40.74 11.26 9.03
CA SER A 471 39.86 12.36 8.61
C SER A 471 40.25 13.70 9.21
N SER A 472 40.70 13.71 10.47
CA SER A 472 41.18 14.92 11.14
C SER A 472 42.49 15.45 10.56
N GLN A 473 43.34 14.58 9.99
CA GLN A 473 44.58 15.00 9.31
C GLN A 473 44.32 15.64 7.95
N THR A 474 43.25 15.26 7.25
CA THR A 474 42.82 15.91 5.99
C THR A 474 42.21 17.30 6.20
N THR A 475 41.82 17.64 7.44
CA THR A 475 41.15 18.91 7.78
C THR A 475 42.13 19.97 8.34
N ILE A 476 43.43 19.67 8.43
CA ILE A 476 44.49 20.64 8.76
C ILE A 476 45.19 21.12 7.47
N ILE A 477 44.39 21.46 6.46
CA ILE A 477 44.79 22.47 5.48
C ILE A 477 43.89 23.66 5.81
N PRO A 478 44.38 24.69 6.53
CA PRO A 478 43.65 25.95 6.52
C PRO A 478 43.54 26.38 5.06
N GLU A 479 42.35 26.86 4.67
CA GLU A 479 42.09 27.53 3.39
C GLU A 479 43.37 28.14 2.83
N GLU A 480 43.75 27.76 1.60
CA GLU A 480 44.97 28.17 0.91
C GLU A 480 45.25 29.65 1.15
N SER A 481 46.09 29.96 2.14
CA SER A 481 46.60 31.30 2.32
C SER A 481 47.52 31.55 1.15
N VAL A 482 47.06 32.33 0.17
CA VAL A 482 47.83 32.74 -1.00
C VAL A 482 49.21 33.21 -0.54
N SER A 483 50.29 32.62 -1.09
CA SER A 483 51.64 32.92 -0.60
C SER A 483 51.97 34.40 -0.87
N PRO A 484 52.42 35.17 0.14
CA PRO A 484 52.61 36.62 0.01
C PRO A 484 53.65 36.98 -1.05
N GLU A 485 54.65 36.12 -1.27
CA GLU A 485 55.66 36.26 -2.31
C GLU A 485 55.08 36.21 -3.73
N LYS A 486 54.03 35.41 -3.95
CA LYS A 486 53.36 35.27 -5.25
C LYS A 486 52.45 36.46 -5.55
N VAL A 487 51.81 37.01 -4.51
CA VAL A 487 51.05 38.26 -4.60
C VAL A 487 51.99 39.41 -4.99
N GLU A 488 53.17 39.48 -4.38
CA GLU A 488 54.16 40.51 -4.68
C GLU A 488 54.70 40.43 -6.12
N GLN A 489 54.81 39.23 -6.69
CA GLN A 489 55.14 39.06 -8.11
C GLN A 489 54.07 39.63 -9.04
N LEU A 490 52.79 39.44 -8.75
CA LEU A 490 51.69 40.02 -9.54
C LEU A 490 51.58 41.54 -9.35
N LEU A 491 51.84 42.04 -8.15
CA LEU A 491 51.93 43.48 -7.88
C LEU A 491 53.06 44.14 -8.68
N TYR A 492 54.23 43.48 -8.78
CA TYR A 492 55.36 43.97 -9.58
C TYR A 492 55.04 44.04 -11.08
N LEU A 493 54.14 43.17 -11.57
CA LEU A 493 53.63 43.19 -12.94
C LEU A 493 52.57 44.28 -13.18
N GLY A 494 52.18 45.02 -12.14
CA GLY A 494 51.26 46.16 -12.23
C GLY A 494 49.80 45.83 -11.94
N PHE A 495 49.48 44.63 -11.44
CA PHE A 495 48.12 44.27 -11.04
C PHE A 495 47.81 44.77 -9.63
N GLU A 496 46.53 45.07 -9.34
CA GLU A 496 46.10 45.46 -7.99
C GLU A 496 46.10 44.27 -7.03
N ARG A 497 46.35 44.54 -5.74
CA ARG A 497 46.48 43.52 -4.70
C ARG A 497 45.26 42.62 -4.61
N ASP A 498 44.08 43.23 -4.58
CA ASP A 498 42.82 42.50 -4.37
C ASP A 498 42.51 41.57 -5.56
N SER A 499 42.75 42.04 -6.79
CA SER A 499 42.63 41.20 -7.99
C SER A 499 43.70 40.10 -8.04
N ALA A 500 44.92 40.37 -7.59
CA ALA A 500 46.02 39.40 -7.57
C ALA A 500 45.79 38.27 -6.54
N GLU A 501 45.31 38.62 -5.35
CA GLU A 501 44.92 37.66 -4.32
C GLU A 501 43.75 36.79 -4.78
N GLU A 502 42.73 37.40 -5.40
CA GLU A 502 41.56 36.68 -5.92
C GLU A 502 41.92 35.77 -7.11
N ALA A 503 42.75 36.24 -8.06
CA ALA A 503 43.24 35.42 -9.17
C ALA A 503 44.06 34.23 -8.68
N LEU A 504 44.95 34.43 -7.71
CA LEU A 504 45.73 33.34 -7.13
C LEU A 504 44.84 32.35 -6.36
N ARG A 505 43.77 32.82 -5.73
CA ARG A 505 42.78 31.95 -5.10
C ARG A 505 42.04 31.11 -6.12
N LEU A 506 41.65 31.69 -7.26
CA LEU A 506 40.94 30.99 -8.34
C LEU A 506 41.83 30.01 -9.13
N THR A 507 43.15 30.24 -9.15
CA THR A 507 44.11 29.39 -9.88
C THR A 507 44.95 28.48 -8.99
N GLY A 508 44.56 28.27 -7.72
CA GLY A 508 45.27 27.37 -6.79
C GLY A 508 46.71 27.80 -6.51
N GLY A 509 46.97 29.11 -6.49
CA GLY A 509 48.28 29.70 -6.18
C GLY A 509 49.30 29.63 -7.32
N GLU A 510 48.88 29.40 -8.57
CA GLU A 510 49.77 29.33 -9.73
C GLU A 510 49.89 30.69 -10.43
N VAL A 511 51.09 31.30 -10.39
CA VAL A 511 51.33 32.70 -10.81
C VAL A 511 51.11 32.91 -12.32
N GLN A 512 51.50 31.94 -13.16
CA GLN A 512 51.35 32.07 -14.62
C GLN A 512 49.87 32.05 -15.01
N SER A 513 49.11 31.11 -14.45
CA SER A 513 47.67 30.98 -14.65
C SER A 513 46.91 32.19 -14.09
N ALA A 514 47.32 32.71 -12.91
CA ALA A 514 46.76 33.94 -12.33
C ALA A 514 47.05 35.17 -13.20
N THR A 515 48.25 35.28 -13.76
CA THR A 515 48.62 36.37 -14.68
C THR A 515 47.78 36.33 -15.95
N GLN A 516 47.59 35.13 -16.53
CA GLN A 516 46.77 34.93 -17.72
C GLN A 516 45.31 35.35 -17.44
N LEU A 517 44.75 34.89 -16.32
CA LEU A 517 43.38 35.20 -15.90
C LEU A 517 43.18 36.70 -15.64
N LEU A 518 44.19 37.39 -15.09
CA LEU A 518 44.15 38.84 -14.92
C LEU A 518 44.28 39.60 -16.25
N LEU A 519 45.12 39.14 -17.18
CA LEU A 519 45.24 39.74 -18.51
C LEU A 519 43.94 39.61 -19.31
N ASP A 520 43.32 38.43 -19.27
CA ASP A 520 42.07 38.14 -19.98
C ASP A 520 40.90 39.00 -19.45
N ASN A 521 40.93 39.34 -18.16
CA ASN A 521 39.93 40.18 -17.48
C ASN A 521 40.35 41.64 -17.29
N GLN A 522 41.36 42.12 -18.04
CA GLN A 522 41.87 43.51 -18.00
C GLN A 522 42.25 44.01 -16.59
N GLY A 523 42.67 43.10 -15.69
CA GLY A 523 43.15 43.41 -14.35
C GLY A 523 42.08 43.57 -13.27
N VAL A 524 40.79 43.36 -13.56
CA VAL A 524 39.69 43.55 -12.60
C VAL A 524 38.86 42.28 -12.43
N LEU A 525 38.86 41.73 -11.22
CA LEU A 525 37.98 40.63 -10.80
C LEU A 525 36.98 41.19 -9.77
N SER A 526 35.72 41.35 -10.15
CA SER A 526 34.69 41.90 -9.25
C SER A 526 34.09 40.83 -8.33
N PRO A 527 33.83 41.11 -7.04
CA PRO A 527 33.14 40.19 -6.13
C PRO A 527 31.63 40.15 -6.43
N PRO A 528 30.94 38.98 -6.29
CA PRO A 528 29.55 38.85 -6.72
C PRO A 528 28.57 39.43 -5.69
N SER A 529 27.71 40.35 -6.13
CA SER A 529 26.47 40.73 -5.44
C SER A 529 25.30 40.75 -6.45
N ALA A 530 24.26 39.95 -6.16
CA ALA A 530 22.83 39.96 -6.57
C ALA A 530 22.46 40.52 -7.98
N SER A 531 21.74 39.87 -8.92
CA SER A 531 20.81 38.71 -9.06
C SER A 531 20.62 38.49 -10.61
N PRO A 532 19.59 37.80 -11.19
CA PRO A 532 18.77 36.64 -10.84
C PRO A 532 18.81 35.50 -11.92
N THR A 533 18.25 34.33 -11.57
CA THR A 533 17.75 33.24 -12.46
C THR A 533 18.78 32.40 -13.24
N SER A 534 18.96 31.14 -12.83
CA SER A 534 18.51 29.97 -13.61
C SER A 534 18.60 28.71 -12.74
N GLU A 535 17.59 27.87 -12.91
CA GLU A 535 17.36 26.62 -12.24
C GLU A 535 18.53 25.66 -12.46
N ASP A 536 19.17 25.23 -11.38
CA ASP A 536 19.79 23.91 -11.27
C ASP A 536 20.04 23.64 -9.79
N THR A 537 19.01 23.11 -9.12
CA THR A 537 19.11 22.75 -7.71
C THR A 537 19.72 21.36 -7.58
N SER A 538 21.03 21.28 -7.76
CA SER A 538 21.84 20.22 -7.15
C SER A 538 22.15 20.63 -5.71
N THR A 539 21.20 20.45 -4.79
CA THR A 539 21.43 20.69 -3.35
C THR A 539 21.95 19.44 -2.67
N SER A 540 23.28 19.35 -2.62
CA SER A 540 24.00 18.74 -1.51
C SER A 540 23.82 19.61 -0.26
N SER A 541 22.87 19.25 0.59
CA SER A 541 22.77 19.78 1.96
C SER A 541 21.97 18.84 2.84
N MET A 542 22.64 17.76 3.26
CA MET A 542 22.26 17.02 4.47
C MET A 542 22.47 17.93 5.69
N SER A 543 21.61 17.73 6.70
CA SER A 543 21.75 18.16 8.10
C SER A 543 21.01 19.42 8.61
N SER A 544 19.68 19.40 8.53
CA SER A 544 18.83 19.64 9.70
C SER A 544 17.46 19.02 9.46
N THR A 545 17.11 17.95 10.17
CA THR A 545 15.73 17.44 10.16
C THR A 545 14.83 18.52 10.76
N SER A 546 13.85 18.99 9.99
CA SER A 546 12.94 20.02 10.45
C SER A 546 12.05 19.45 11.57
N ALA A 547 11.50 20.32 12.43
CA ALA A 547 10.52 19.89 13.44
C ALA A 547 9.31 19.17 12.80
N GLU A 548 8.98 19.53 11.56
CA GLU A 548 7.94 18.87 10.77
C GLU A 548 8.33 17.44 10.35
N ASP A 549 9.59 17.22 9.95
CA ASP A 549 10.07 15.88 9.60
C ASP A 549 10.04 14.94 10.80
N ASN A 550 10.41 15.43 11.99
CA ASN A 550 10.31 14.65 13.22
C ASN A 550 8.84 14.31 13.58
N LYS A 551 7.90 15.24 13.34
CA LYS A 551 6.47 14.97 13.51
C LYS A 551 5.99 13.85 12.57
N LEU A 552 6.37 13.91 11.30
CA LEU A 552 6.01 12.89 10.30
C LEU A 552 6.57 11.51 10.65
N ILE A 553 7.80 11.46 11.15
CA ILE A 553 8.42 10.21 11.59
C ILE A 553 7.66 9.61 12.77
N ASN A 554 7.32 10.42 13.77
CA ASN A 554 6.56 9.93 14.92
C ASN A 554 5.18 9.41 14.50
N GLU A 555 4.49 10.09 13.58
CA GLU A 555 3.21 9.61 13.03
C GLU A 555 3.35 8.23 12.38
N VAL A 556 4.33 8.01 11.50
CA VAL A 556 4.49 6.70 10.85
C VAL A 556 4.97 5.60 11.80
N LEU A 557 5.73 5.94 12.84
CA LEU A 557 6.17 4.99 13.86
C LEU A 557 5.02 4.49 14.74
N GLU A 558 3.95 5.27 14.91
CA GLU A 558 2.74 4.82 15.62
C GLU A 558 1.95 3.75 14.85
N ASP A 559 2.05 3.75 13.53
CA ASP A 559 1.38 2.76 12.68
C ASP A 559 2.17 1.44 12.57
N ILE A 560 3.45 1.42 12.94
CA ILE A 560 4.26 0.20 12.94
C ILE A 560 3.85 -0.67 14.14
N PRO A 561 3.41 -1.92 13.90
CA PRO A 561 3.01 -2.79 14.99
C PRO A 561 4.19 -3.10 15.90
N ARG A 562 3.95 -3.08 17.22
CA ARG A 562 4.97 -3.45 18.22
C ARG A 562 5.36 -4.93 18.19
N HIS A 563 4.62 -5.74 17.43
CA HIS A 563 4.75 -7.19 17.40
C HIS A 563 4.61 -7.69 15.96
N GLU A 564 5.59 -8.47 15.49
CA GLU A 564 5.68 -8.95 14.10
C GLU A 564 4.44 -9.72 13.62
N GLU A 565 3.74 -10.41 14.52
CA GLU A 565 2.59 -11.26 14.21
C GLU A 565 1.25 -10.53 14.38
N ASP A 566 1.25 -9.20 14.40
CA ASP A 566 0.05 -8.39 14.64
C ASP A 566 -1.01 -8.56 13.55
N TYR A 567 -0.57 -8.83 12.33
CA TYR A 567 -1.43 -9.11 11.20
C TYR A 567 -2.15 -10.46 11.26
N LEU A 568 -1.70 -11.37 12.13
CA LEU A 568 -2.35 -12.66 12.37
C LEU A 568 -3.40 -12.59 13.48
N ASP A 569 -3.44 -11.48 14.24
CA ASP A 569 -4.37 -11.26 15.34
C ASP A 569 -5.71 -10.71 14.86
N LEU A 570 -6.44 -11.52 14.10
CA LEU A 570 -7.81 -11.21 13.65
C LEU A 570 -8.84 -11.72 14.67
N THR A 571 -9.89 -10.94 14.97
CA THR A 571 -11.00 -11.39 15.83
C THR A 571 -11.93 -12.39 15.13
N LEU A 572 -11.91 -12.41 13.78
CA LEU A 572 -12.80 -13.19 12.92
C LEU A 572 -14.28 -12.74 12.95
N GLU A 573 -14.58 -11.57 13.50
CA GLU A 573 -15.95 -11.03 13.56
C GLU A 573 -16.51 -10.76 12.16
N GLU A 574 -15.78 -10.01 11.33
CA GLU A 574 -16.22 -9.65 9.98
C GLU A 574 -16.25 -10.87 9.04
N GLU A 575 -15.31 -11.81 9.22
CA GLU A 575 -15.35 -13.11 8.56
C GLU A 575 -16.62 -13.89 8.96
N SER A 576 -17.01 -13.88 10.23
CA SER A 576 -18.23 -14.56 10.70
C SER A 576 -19.49 -13.97 10.05
N GLU A 577 -19.57 -12.64 9.95
CA GLU A 577 -20.67 -11.94 9.26
C GLU A 577 -20.74 -12.37 7.78
N LEU A 578 -19.61 -12.39 7.09
CA LEU A 578 -19.54 -12.77 5.68
C LEU A 578 -19.81 -14.27 5.44
N ILE A 579 -19.32 -15.16 6.31
CA ILE A 579 -19.65 -16.59 6.30
C ILE A 579 -21.16 -16.77 6.42
N THR A 580 -21.78 -16.10 7.39
CA THR A 580 -23.23 -16.18 7.63
C THR A 580 -24.01 -15.70 6.39
N ALA A 581 -23.62 -14.58 5.81
CA ALA A 581 -24.22 -14.06 4.58
C ALA A 581 -24.09 -15.07 3.42
N LEU A 582 -22.90 -15.63 3.20
CA LEU A 582 -22.67 -16.64 2.16
C LEU A 582 -23.48 -17.92 2.36
N LYS A 583 -23.68 -18.35 3.61
CA LYS A 583 -24.56 -19.50 3.90
C LYS A 583 -26.00 -19.22 3.52
N THR A 584 -26.50 -18.02 3.81
CA THR A 584 -27.85 -17.60 3.40
C THR A 584 -27.99 -17.52 1.87
N TYR A 585 -26.91 -17.16 1.15
CA TYR A 585 -26.92 -17.12 -0.32
C TYR A 585 -26.90 -18.50 -0.99
N LEU A 586 -26.31 -19.49 -0.33
CA LEU A 586 -26.07 -20.82 -0.88
C LEU A 586 -27.04 -21.89 -0.37
N SER A 587 -27.92 -21.53 0.59
CA SER A 587 -29.06 -22.34 1.03
C SER A 587 -30.18 -22.30 0.00
#